data_AF-A0A6B0HDW5-F1
#
_entry.id   AF-A0A6B0HDW5-F1
#
_cell.length_a   1.000
_cell.length_b   1.000
_cell.length_c   1.000
_cell.angle_alpha   90.00
_cell.angle_beta   90.00
_cell.angle_gamma   90.00
#
_symmetry.space_group_name_H-M   'P 1'
#
loop_
_entity.id
_entity.type
_entity.pdbx_description
1 polymer ?
#
loop_
_entity_poly.entity_id
_entity_poly.type
_entity_poly.pdbx_seq_one_letter_code
_entity_poly.pdbx_strand_id
1 'polypeptide(L)'
;MRNFDHLFDGNLTSIGVDEEFSAYENTQFTRSFMYFAFAAAVAVALDVDDIYVPENGVLSRFSSLESGWTTTRTVHPLFVKSLNRTFDELFSDRQVQISNPFIDYTKGEVINCIPNKKDIFFTRTCPHPRELSQGRDAAGHPYNCGKCIPCLIRLIGLVNSEHNIQPDRLLLDRNYFVDFDFSTVSAKTIAQSDQSRQSSLSVFLLGLNAHLSFAYRIQTSTRKELVSSNPELLDPDIYGLYERFSKEMFRTVEFFAAENPTLEDYVTEFLSLEDGELASLS
;
A
#
# COMPACT_ATOMS: atom_id res chain seq x y z
N MET A 1 6.26 32.26 11.41
CA MET A 1 5.23 32.49 10.38
C MET A 1 5.91 32.84 9.06
N ARG A 2 5.95 31.94 8.06
CA ARG A 2 6.45 32.28 6.72
C ARG A 2 5.25 32.78 5.92
N ASN A 3 5.31 34.04 5.51
CA ASN A 3 4.24 34.68 4.78
C ASN A 3 4.28 34.21 3.31
N PHE A 4 3.23 33.49 2.89
CA PHE A 4 3.06 32.94 1.54
C PHE A 4 2.11 33.79 0.68
N ASP A 5 1.76 35.00 1.12
CA ASP A 5 0.76 35.87 0.49
C ASP A 5 1.15 36.29 -0.93
N HIS A 6 2.44 36.19 -1.28
CA HIS A 6 2.97 36.50 -2.61
C HIS A 6 2.76 35.39 -3.66
N LEU A 7 2.22 34.22 -3.27
CA LEU A 7 2.06 33.08 -4.18
C LEU A 7 0.65 32.95 -4.78
N PHE A 8 -0.34 33.75 -4.36
CA PHE A 8 -1.73 33.52 -4.74
C PHE A 8 -2.51 34.81 -5.03
N ASP A 9 -3.12 34.91 -6.22
CA ASP A 9 -3.91 36.06 -6.67
C ASP A 9 -5.30 36.11 -6.00
N GLY A 10 -5.55 37.19 -5.24
CA GLY A 10 -6.80 37.96 -5.07
C GLY A 10 -8.12 37.31 -4.61
N ASN A 11 -8.43 36.07 -5.00
CA ASN A 11 -9.71 35.39 -4.73
C ASN A 11 -9.47 34.08 -3.99
N LEU A 12 -8.95 34.16 -2.76
CA LEU A 12 -8.69 32.97 -1.95
C LEU A 12 -9.34 33.10 -0.57
N THR A 13 -10.20 32.15 -0.25
CA THR A 13 -10.70 31.94 1.11
C THR A 13 -9.62 31.19 1.89
N SER A 14 -8.90 31.88 2.76
CA SER A 14 -7.92 31.24 3.66
C SER A 14 -8.66 30.43 4.73
N ILE A 15 -8.46 29.12 4.74
CA ILE A 15 -8.92 28.24 5.83
C ILE A 15 -7.69 27.89 6.67
N GLY A 16 -7.60 28.47 7.87
CA GLY A 16 -6.50 28.27 8.80
C GLY A 16 -6.99 27.93 10.20
N VAL A 17 -6.09 27.40 11.03
CA VAL A 17 -6.34 27.13 12.45
C VAL A 17 -5.65 28.25 13.24
N ASP A 18 -6.37 28.97 14.10
CA ASP A 18 -5.81 30.04 14.94
C ASP A 18 -4.68 29.49 15.85
N GLU A 19 -3.60 30.26 15.97
CA GLU A 19 -2.24 29.85 16.39
C GLU A 19 -2.04 29.33 17.84
N GLU A 20 -3.08 29.02 18.62
CA GLU A 20 -2.93 28.67 20.05
C GLU A 20 -2.94 27.17 20.38
N PHE A 21 -2.55 26.28 19.46
CA PHE A 21 -2.44 24.84 19.77
C PHE A 21 -1.02 24.28 19.54
N SER A 22 -0.22 24.26 20.61
CA SER A 22 1.08 23.57 20.66
C SER A 22 0.89 22.15 21.20
N ALA A 23 0.42 21.23 20.35
CA ALA A 23 0.50 19.79 20.61
C ALA A 23 1.48 19.16 19.61
N TYR A 24 2.59 18.61 20.11
CA TYR A 24 3.65 18.05 19.28
C TYR A 24 3.32 16.57 18.97
N GLU A 25 2.77 16.31 17.79
CA GLU A 25 2.48 14.96 17.28
C GLU A 25 3.73 14.44 16.52
N ASN A 26 4.53 13.59 17.17
CA ASN A 26 5.80 13.05 16.66
C ASN A 26 5.67 11.77 15.80
N THR A 27 4.47 11.23 15.69
CA THR A 27 4.11 10.07 14.88
C THR A 27 3.55 10.51 13.53
N GLN A 28 3.25 9.55 12.65
CA GLN A 28 2.60 9.82 11.37
C GLN A 28 1.14 9.30 11.37
N PHE A 29 0.61 8.91 12.53
CA PHE A 29 -0.69 8.24 12.63
C PHE A 29 -1.86 9.17 12.35
N THR A 30 -1.76 10.45 12.74
CA THR A 30 -2.83 11.45 12.56
C THR A 30 -2.83 12.11 11.18
N ARG A 31 -1.80 11.86 10.36
CA ARG A 31 -1.60 12.55 9.07
C ARG A 31 -2.78 12.38 8.12
N SER A 32 -3.37 11.20 8.07
CA SER A 32 -4.52 10.90 7.21
C SER A 32 -5.77 11.68 7.64
N PHE A 33 -6.01 11.76 8.96
CA PHE A 33 -7.09 12.56 9.51
C PHE A 33 -6.92 14.03 9.12
N MET A 34 -5.72 14.59 9.28
CA MET A 34 -5.40 15.96 8.87
C MET A 34 -5.68 16.21 7.37
N TYR A 35 -5.27 15.29 6.50
CA TYR A 35 -5.54 15.42 5.06
C TYR A 35 -7.03 15.39 4.72
N PHE A 36 -7.81 14.52 5.35
CA PHE A 36 -9.25 14.47 5.13
C PHE A 36 -9.97 15.69 5.70
N ALA A 37 -9.53 16.22 6.85
CA ALA A 37 -10.07 17.46 7.40
C ALA A 37 -9.85 18.65 6.44
N PHE A 38 -8.65 18.78 5.86
CA PHE A 38 -8.39 19.79 4.85
C PHE A 38 -9.19 19.56 3.56
N ALA A 39 -9.31 18.31 3.10
CA ALA A 39 -10.13 17.99 1.93
C ALA A 39 -11.59 18.38 2.15
N ALA A 40 -12.16 18.10 3.34
CA ALA A 40 -13.51 18.52 3.69
C ALA A 40 -13.67 20.02 3.75
N ALA A 41 -12.72 20.75 4.34
CA ALA A 41 -12.77 22.19 4.39
C ALA A 41 -12.74 22.82 2.98
N VAL A 42 -11.90 22.30 2.08
CA VAL A 42 -11.87 22.71 0.67
C VAL A 42 -13.17 22.34 -0.05
N ALA A 43 -13.71 21.15 0.21
CA ALA A 43 -14.95 20.67 -0.40
C ALA A 43 -16.12 21.62 -0.06
N VAL A 44 -16.27 21.95 1.22
CA VAL A 44 -17.27 22.91 1.70
C VAL A 44 -17.08 24.29 1.07
N ALA A 45 -15.85 24.79 0.97
CA ALA A 45 -15.57 26.11 0.42
C ALA A 45 -15.81 26.21 -1.10
N LEU A 46 -15.66 25.10 -1.83
CA LEU A 46 -15.88 25.02 -3.28
C LEU A 46 -17.28 24.53 -3.66
N ASP A 47 -18.15 24.33 -2.69
CA ASP A 47 -19.49 23.78 -2.88
C ASP A 47 -19.51 22.41 -3.59
N VAL A 48 -18.56 21.54 -3.21
CA VAL A 48 -18.49 20.15 -3.67
C VAL A 48 -18.63 19.19 -2.49
N ASP A 49 -19.24 18.04 -2.75
CA ASP A 49 -19.59 17.08 -1.70
C ASP A 49 -18.73 15.80 -1.78
N ASP A 50 -18.18 15.47 -2.95
CA ASP A 50 -17.39 14.25 -3.14
C ASP A 50 -15.89 14.45 -2.85
N ILE A 51 -15.35 13.62 -1.95
CA ILE A 51 -13.92 13.50 -1.68
C ILE A 51 -13.46 12.09 -2.05
N TYR A 52 -12.63 11.97 -3.08
CA TYR A 52 -12.10 10.67 -3.50
C TYR A 52 -10.73 10.37 -2.90
N VAL A 53 -10.56 9.17 -2.37
CA VAL A 53 -9.26 8.62 -1.95
C VAL A 53 -8.95 7.34 -2.74
N PRO A 54 -8.19 7.42 -3.84
CA PRO A 54 -8.00 6.32 -4.78
C PRO A 54 -6.90 5.34 -4.33
N GLU A 55 -7.11 4.60 -3.24
CA GLU A 55 -6.20 3.53 -2.80
C GLU A 55 -6.77 2.16 -3.15
N ASN A 56 -5.92 1.21 -3.52
CA ASN A 56 -6.35 -0.15 -3.83
C ASN A 56 -6.89 -0.88 -2.57
N GLY A 57 -7.75 -1.86 -2.79
CA GLY A 57 -8.43 -2.60 -1.74
C GLY A 57 -7.50 -3.37 -0.81
N VAL A 58 -6.41 -3.92 -1.37
CA VAL A 58 -5.41 -4.68 -0.61
C VAL A 58 -4.76 -3.76 0.40
N LEU A 59 -4.11 -2.67 -0.02
CA LEU A 59 -3.47 -1.73 0.91
C LEU A 59 -4.46 -1.04 1.85
N SER A 60 -5.70 -0.83 1.42
CA SER A 60 -6.74 -0.22 2.27
C SER A 60 -7.13 -1.12 3.45
N ARG A 61 -6.99 -2.44 3.32
CA ARG A 61 -7.42 -3.42 4.33
C ARG A 61 -6.28 -4.21 4.96
N PHE A 62 -5.09 -4.22 4.36
CA PHE A 62 -3.99 -5.11 4.77
C PHE A 62 -3.59 -4.84 6.23
N SER A 63 -3.91 -5.81 7.09
CA SER A 63 -3.77 -5.73 8.55
C SER A 63 -2.64 -6.60 9.10
N SER A 64 -2.05 -7.48 8.29
CA SER A 64 -1.15 -8.58 8.73
C SER A 64 0.27 -8.15 9.12
N LEU A 65 0.57 -6.86 9.12
CA LEU A 65 1.81 -6.36 9.73
C LEU A 65 1.49 -5.97 11.16
N GLU A 66 1.47 -6.96 12.04
CA GLU A 66 1.19 -6.79 13.48
C GLU A 66 2.24 -5.91 14.19
N SER A 67 3.42 -5.71 13.57
CA SER A 67 4.42 -4.77 14.07
C SER A 67 4.16 -3.35 13.53
N GLY A 68 3.59 -2.51 14.40
CA GLY A 68 3.03 -1.18 14.12
C GLY A 68 3.99 -0.06 13.67
N TRP A 69 4.81 -0.29 12.63
CA TRP A 69 5.67 0.74 12.04
C TRP A 69 5.50 0.92 10.52
N THR A 70 4.85 -0.01 9.80
CA THR A 70 4.95 -0.07 8.33
C THR A 70 3.64 0.14 7.56
N THR A 71 2.47 0.10 8.19
CA THR A 71 1.20 0.47 7.54
C THR A 71 0.33 1.31 8.47
N THR A 72 0.28 2.61 8.21
CA THR A 72 -0.80 3.43 8.74
C THR A 72 -2.08 2.97 8.03
N ARG A 73 -3.12 2.56 8.78
CA ARG A 73 -4.47 2.23 8.28
C ARG A 73 -5.21 3.47 7.75
N THR A 74 -4.50 4.25 6.94
CA THR A 74 -4.74 5.63 6.51
C THR A 74 -6.09 5.81 5.81
N VAL A 75 -6.57 4.76 5.16
CA VAL A 75 -7.79 4.76 4.36
C VAL A 75 -8.64 3.52 4.64
N HIS A 76 -8.45 2.91 5.81
CA HIS A 76 -9.20 1.72 6.16
C HIS A 76 -10.71 2.01 6.17
N PRO A 77 -11.58 1.11 5.67
CA PRO A 77 -13.01 1.38 5.55
C PRO A 77 -13.67 1.83 6.86
N LEU A 78 -13.26 1.27 8.00
CA LEU A 78 -13.77 1.69 9.32
C LEU A 78 -13.33 3.13 9.69
N PHE A 79 -12.11 3.53 9.32
CA PHE A 79 -11.62 4.88 9.56
C PHE A 79 -12.38 5.89 8.69
N VAL A 80 -12.50 5.62 7.39
CA VAL A 80 -13.25 6.47 6.45
C VAL A 80 -14.72 6.57 6.87
N LYS A 81 -15.37 5.46 7.25
CA LYS A 81 -16.74 5.46 7.76
C LYS A 81 -16.90 6.30 9.03
N SER A 82 -15.91 6.28 9.92
CA SER A 82 -15.95 7.07 11.15
C SER A 82 -15.82 8.56 10.84
N LEU A 83 -14.95 8.93 9.90
CA LEU A 83 -14.81 10.31 9.42
C LEU A 83 -16.08 10.83 8.74
N ASN A 84 -16.70 10.04 7.85
CA ASN A 84 -17.94 10.45 7.19
C ASN A 84 -19.07 10.73 8.20
N ARG A 85 -19.20 9.91 9.26
CA ARG A 85 -20.17 10.17 10.33
C ARG A 85 -19.92 11.51 11.02
N THR A 86 -18.65 11.84 11.26
CA THR A 86 -18.29 13.15 11.81
C THR A 86 -18.64 14.28 10.85
N PHE A 87 -18.47 14.08 9.54
CA PHE A 87 -18.85 15.08 8.53
C PHE A 87 -20.36 15.26 8.44
N ASP A 88 -21.15 14.17 8.51
CA ASP A 88 -22.61 14.23 8.54
C ASP A 88 -23.12 15.07 9.73
N GLU A 89 -22.46 14.98 10.89
CA GLU A 89 -22.80 15.76 12.09
C GLU A 89 -22.35 17.23 11.99
N LEU A 90 -21.18 17.50 11.43
CA LEU A 90 -20.60 18.85 11.33
C LEU A 90 -21.21 19.69 10.21
N PHE A 91 -21.58 19.05 9.10
CA PHE A 91 -22.06 19.72 7.89
C PHE A 91 -23.51 19.31 7.61
N SER A 92 -24.42 19.54 8.57
CA SER A 92 -25.82 19.07 8.50
C SER A 92 -26.60 19.52 7.26
N ASP A 93 -26.17 20.60 6.61
CA ASP A 93 -26.80 21.16 5.40
C ASP A 93 -26.08 20.73 4.09
N ARG A 94 -25.08 19.85 4.17
CA ARG A 94 -24.28 19.35 3.05
C ARG A 94 -24.08 17.84 3.11
N GLN A 95 -23.66 17.23 2.00
CA GLN A 95 -23.41 15.79 1.93
C GLN A 95 -21.92 15.48 1.69
N VAL A 96 -21.03 16.10 2.47
CA VAL A 96 -19.58 15.91 2.29
C VAL A 96 -19.18 14.47 2.61
N GLN A 97 -18.73 13.71 1.62
CA GLN A 97 -18.48 12.28 1.72
C GLN A 97 -17.12 11.88 1.16
N ILE A 98 -16.35 11.16 1.97
CA ILE A 98 -15.14 10.45 1.52
C ILE A 98 -15.53 9.11 0.93
N SER A 99 -15.05 8.81 -0.28
CA SER A 99 -15.21 7.51 -0.93
C SER A 99 -13.89 7.02 -1.54
N ASN A 100 -13.71 5.70 -1.57
CA ASN A 100 -12.59 5.07 -2.25
C ASN A 100 -13.10 4.24 -3.44
N PRO A 101 -12.93 4.72 -4.69
CA PRO A 101 -13.44 4.03 -5.87
C PRO A 101 -12.74 2.70 -6.16
N PHE A 102 -11.56 2.47 -5.59
CA PHE A 102 -10.73 1.29 -5.83
C PHE A 102 -10.71 0.33 -4.65
N ILE A 103 -11.68 0.47 -3.74
CA ILE A 103 -11.73 -0.32 -2.53
C ILE A 103 -11.86 -1.81 -2.80
N ASP A 104 -12.46 -2.24 -3.91
CA ASP A 104 -12.60 -3.67 -4.23
C ASP A 104 -11.64 -4.13 -5.35
N TYR A 105 -10.62 -3.32 -5.63
CA TYR A 105 -9.67 -3.54 -6.71
C TYR A 105 -8.30 -3.96 -6.16
N THR A 106 -7.65 -4.93 -6.80
CA THR A 106 -6.21 -5.15 -6.65
C THR A 106 -5.42 -4.00 -7.28
N LYS A 107 -4.11 -3.93 -7.02
CA LYS A 107 -3.28 -2.91 -7.68
C LYS A 107 -3.21 -3.10 -9.20
N GLY A 108 -3.22 -4.35 -9.67
CA GLY A 108 -3.28 -4.67 -11.10
C GLY A 108 -4.58 -4.16 -11.73
N GLU A 109 -5.71 -4.39 -11.08
CA GLU A 109 -7.02 -3.91 -11.53
C GLU A 109 -7.09 -2.38 -11.57
N VAL A 110 -6.53 -1.68 -10.56
CA VAL A 110 -6.41 -0.20 -10.60
C VAL A 110 -5.58 0.27 -11.78
N ILE A 111 -4.46 -0.42 -12.07
CA ILE A 111 -3.60 -0.06 -13.20
C ILE A 111 -4.34 -0.24 -14.52
N ASN A 112 -5.15 -1.28 -14.67
CA ASN A 112 -5.96 -1.53 -15.87
C ASN A 112 -7.04 -0.46 -16.11
N CYS A 113 -7.43 0.30 -15.08
CA CYS A 113 -8.30 1.47 -15.25
C CYS A 113 -7.60 2.67 -15.90
N ILE A 114 -6.27 2.66 -16.05
CA ILE A 114 -5.50 3.77 -16.60
C ILE A 114 -5.41 3.60 -18.13
N PRO A 115 -6.07 4.44 -18.94
CA PRO A 115 -6.17 4.20 -20.38
C PRO A 115 -4.81 4.34 -21.09
N ASN A 116 -3.95 5.24 -20.60
CA ASN A 116 -2.65 5.49 -21.23
C ASN A 116 -1.51 4.92 -20.39
N LYS A 117 -0.84 3.89 -20.94
CA LYS A 117 0.32 3.23 -20.33
C LYS A 117 1.41 4.22 -19.89
N LYS A 118 1.58 5.34 -20.61
CA LYS A 118 2.59 6.36 -20.26
C LYS A 118 2.31 7.00 -18.90
N ASP A 119 1.05 7.17 -18.52
CA ASP A 119 0.66 7.88 -17.30
C ASP A 119 1.03 7.06 -16.06
N ILE A 120 0.97 5.72 -16.17
CA ILE A 120 1.45 4.79 -15.14
C ILE A 120 2.92 5.08 -14.80
N PHE A 121 3.73 5.39 -15.80
CA PHE A 121 5.17 5.58 -15.66
C PHE A 121 5.56 6.90 -14.98
N PHE A 122 4.69 7.89 -14.99
CA PHE A 122 4.93 9.19 -14.34
C PHE A 122 4.31 9.29 -12.93
N THR A 123 3.93 8.16 -12.32
CA THR A 123 3.39 8.11 -10.95
C THR A 123 4.43 7.68 -9.92
N ARG A 124 4.22 8.12 -8.67
CA ARG A 124 5.03 7.78 -7.51
C ARG A 124 4.18 7.09 -6.45
N THR A 125 4.59 5.89 -6.05
CA THR A 125 3.93 5.13 -4.98
C THR A 125 4.74 5.16 -3.68
N CYS A 126 6.03 5.49 -3.77
CA CYS A 126 6.96 5.43 -2.65
C CYS A 126 6.70 6.54 -1.61
N PRO A 127 6.55 6.21 -0.31
CA PRO A 127 6.19 7.16 0.74
C PRO A 127 7.39 7.91 1.36
N HIS A 128 8.63 7.57 1.02
CA HIS A 128 9.82 8.19 1.61
C HIS A 128 9.89 9.72 1.34
N PRO A 129 10.47 10.57 2.20
CA PRO A 129 10.54 12.02 1.98
C PRO A 129 11.38 12.45 0.78
N ARG A 130 11.00 13.57 0.16
CA ARG A 130 11.49 14.08 -1.14
C ARG A 130 12.98 14.43 -1.17
N GLU A 131 13.60 14.79 -0.05
CA GLU A 131 15.03 15.17 0.01
C GLU A 131 15.99 13.98 -0.19
N LEU A 132 15.51 12.75 0.03
CA LEU A 132 16.20 11.50 -0.34
C LEU A 132 15.78 10.98 -1.73
N SER A 133 14.78 11.60 -2.37
CA SER A 133 14.08 11.07 -3.55
C SER A 133 13.81 12.13 -4.64
N GLN A 134 14.67 13.15 -4.78
CA GLN A 134 14.62 14.09 -5.92
C GLN A 134 15.17 13.48 -7.22
N GLY A 135 15.71 12.25 -7.15
CA GLY A 135 16.15 11.51 -8.32
C GLY A 135 14.98 11.32 -9.29
N ARG A 136 15.16 11.85 -10.49
CA ARG A 136 14.53 11.29 -11.67
C ARG A 136 15.59 10.43 -12.34
N ASP A 137 15.18 9.32 -12.93
CA ASP A 137 16.09 8.61 -13.82
C ASP A 137 16.44 9.49 -15.04
N ALA A 138 17.34 9.01 -15.90
CA ALA A 138 17.73 9.73 -17.11
C ALA A 138 16.55 10.02 -18.06
N ALA A 139 15.43 9.31 -17.92
CA ALA A 139 14.22 9.46 -18.71
C ALA A 139 13.15 10.34 -18.01
N GLY A 140 13.43 10.87 -16.81
CA GLY A 140 12.53 11.77 -16.09
C GLY A 140 11.51 11.06 -15.18
N HIS A 141 11.57 9.75 -15.02
CA HIS A 141 10.60 8.99 -14.23
C HIS A 141 10.74 9.24 -12.72
N PRO A 142 9.65 9.21 -11.94
CA PRO A 142 9.70 9.39 -10.49
C PRO A 142 10.38 8.22 -9.77
N TYR A 143 11.17 8.53 -8.74
CA TYR A 143 11.77 7.56 -7.82
C TYR A 143 10.74 6.64 -7.14
N ASN A 144 10.93 5.33 -7.25
CA ASN A 144 10.21 4.29 -6.52
C ASN A 144 11.21 3.24 -6.04
N CYS A 145 11.46 3.17 -4.72
CA CYS A 145 12.65 2.47 -4.23
C CYS A 145 12.69 0.95 -4.50
N GLY A 146 11.53 0.33 -4.76
CA GLY A 146 11.40 -1.12 -4.97
C GLY A 146 11.53 -1.98 -3.72
N LYS A 147 11.58 -1.36 -2.54
CA LYS A 147 11.85 -2.05 -1.26
C LYS A 147 10.70 -1.97 -0.27
N CYS A 148 9.96 -0.87 -0.29
CA CYS A 148 8.84 -0.67 0.62
C CYS A 148 7.59 -1.39 0.10
N ILE A 149 6.66 -1.64 1.01
CA ILE A 149 5.41 -2.36 0.73
C ILE A 149 4.60 -1.73 -0.40
N PRO A 150 4.39 -0.40 -0.45
CA PRO A 150 3.72 0.20 -1.61
C PRO A 150 4.43 -0.04 -2.95
N CYS A 151 5.77 -0.10 -2.97
CA CYS A 151 6.53 -0.41 -4.18
C CYS A 151 6.42 -1.90 -4.56
N LEU A 152 6.40 -2.80 -3.58
CA LEU A 152 6.15 -4.23 -3.82
C LEU A 152 4.74 -4.46 -4.42
N ILE A 153 3.71 -3.85 -3.82
CA ILE A 153 2.34 -3.94 -4.34
C ILE A 153 2.22 -3.31 -5.74
N ARG A 154 2.91 -2.19 -5.98
CA ARG A 154 3.01 -1.62 -7.34
C ARG A 154 3.64 -2.60 -8.31
N LEU A 155 4.75 -3.23 -7.95
CA LEU A 155 5.45 -4.21 -8.80
C LEU A 155 4.51 -5.36 -9.20
N ILE A 156 3.84 -5.97 -8.22
CA ILE A 156 2.85 -7.03 -8.44
C ILE A 156 1.76 -6.55 -9.41
N GLY A 157 1.21 -5.36 -9.18
CA GLY A 157 0.20 -4.79 -10.07
C GLY A 157 0.70 -4.52 -11.49
N LEU A 158 1.94 -4.05 -11.67
CA LEU A 158 2.51 -3.79 -13.00
C LEU A 158 2.70 -5.10 -13.79
N VAL A 159 3.22 -6.14 -13.14
CA VAL A 159 3.44 -7.47 -13.74
C VAL A 159 2.12 -8.12 -14.15
N ASN A 160 1.07 -7.96 -13.35
CA ASN A 160 -0.24 -8.56 -13.60
C ASN A 160 -1.19 -7.68 -14.42
N SER A 161 -0.78 -6.46 -14.80
CA SER A 161 -1.61 -5.57 -15.61
C SER A 161 -1.72 -6.02 -17.07
N GLU A 162 -2.83 -5.66 -17.71
CA GLU A 162 -3.08 -5.93 -19.13
C GLU A 162 -2.21 -5.07 -20.06
N HIS A 163 -1.50 -4.08 -19.51
CA HIS A 163 -0.60 -3.22 -20.26
C HIS A 163 0.72 -3.90 -20.68
N ASN A 164 0.97 -5.17 -20.29
CA ASN A 164 2.16 -5.95 -20.65
C ASN A 164 3.46 -5.14 -20.43
N ILE A 165 3.65 -4.66 -19.20
CA ILE A 165 4.81 -3.85 -18.81
C ILE A 165 6.01 -4.77 -18.66
N GLN A 166 7.09 -4.49 -19.40
CA GLN A 166 8.30 -5.31 -19.41
C GLN A 166 9.12 -5.11 -18.11
N PRO A 167 9.91 -6.10 -17.68
CA PRO A 167 10.69 -6.04 -16.43
C PRO A 167 11.62 -4.82 -16.32
N ASP A 168 12.28 -4.46 -17.40
CA ASP A 168 13.17 -3.30 -17.52
C ASP A 168 12.43 -1.95 -17.37
N ARG A 169 11.10 -1.97 -17.43
CA ARG A 169 10.21 -0.80 -17.33
C ARG A 169 9.28 -0.83 -16.12
N LEU A 170 9.67 -1.55 -15.08
CA LEU A 170 8.93 -1.56 -13.81
C LEU A 170 9.17 -0.27 -12.98
N LEU A 171 10.14 0.55 -13.41
CA LEU A 171 10.42 1.89 -12.89
C LEU A 171 10.65 1.90 -11.38
N LEU A 172 11.43 0.91 -10.95
CA LEU A 172 11.94 0.80 -9.59
C LEU A 172 13.43 1.12 -9.61
N ASP A 173 13.92 1.80 -8.58
CA ASP A 173 15.35 2.09 -8.44
C ASP A 173 16.18 0.83 -8.10
N ARG A 174 15.51 -0.16 -7.51
CA ARG A 174 16.04 -1.51 -7.22
C ARG A 174 14.93 -2.50 -7.49
N ASN A 175 15.21 -3.60 -8.15
CA ASN A 175 14.28 -4.72 -8.21
C ASN A 175 14.92 -5.93 -7.52
N TYR A 176 14.67 -6.10 -6.21
CA TYR A 176 15.26 -7.21 -5.47
C TYR A 176 14.85 -8.58 -6.00
N PHE A 177 13.74 -8.73 -6.73
CA PHE A 177 13.42 -10.01 -7.35
C PHE A 177 14.42 -10.43 -8.43
N VAL A 178 15.10 -9.47 -9.07
CA VAL A 178 16.10 -9.71 -10.11
C VAL A 178 17.52 -9.50 -9.58
N ASP A 179 17.73 -8.43 -8.81
CA ASP A 179 19.06 -7.95 -8.41
C ASP A 179 19.63 -8.64 -7.16
N PHE A 180 18.84 -9.48 -6.47
CA PHE A 180 19.23 -10.11 -5.21
C PHE A 180 19.41 -11.61 -5.35
N ASP A 181 20.53 -12.11 -4.82
CA ASP A 181 20.78 -13.55 -4.67
C ASP A 181 20.14 -14.04 -3.36
N PHE A 182 18.99 -14.69 -3.47
CA PHE A 182 18.23 -15.17 -2.32
C PHE A 182 18.91 -16.36 -1.62
N SER A 183 19.89 -17.03 -2.23
CA SER A 183 20.67 -18.09 -1.58
C SER A 183 21.53 -17.57 -0.42
N THR A 184 21.76 -16.25 -0.37
CA THR A 184 22.55 -15.60 0.68
C THR A 184 21.78 -15.40 1.99
N VAL A 185 20.48 -15.71 2.01
CA VAL A 185 19.61 -15.60 3.19
C VAL A 185 18.80 -16.87 3.38
N SER A 186 18.54 -17.25 4.64
CA SER A 186 17.58 -18.32 4.94
C SER A 186 16.27 -17.71 5.42
N ALA A 187 15.15 -18.28 4.94
CA ALA A 187 13.80 -17.94 5.38
C ALA A 187 13.65 -17.99 6.92
N LYS A 188 14.33 -18.95 7.58
CA LYS A 188 14.31 -19.12 9.04
C LYS A 188 14.92 -17.96 9.80
N THR A 189 15.99 -17.35 9.28
CA THR A 189 16.74 -16.30 9.99
C THR A 189 16.04 -14.94 9.93
N ILE A 190 15.30 -14.66 8.85
CA ILE A 190 14.59 -13.39 8.68
C ILE A 190 13.36 -13.31 9.58
N ALA A 191 12.63 -14.41 9.73
CA ALA A 191 11.46 -14.52 10.61
C ALA A 191 11.78 -14.20 12.09
N GLN A 192 13.05 -14.35 12.49
CA GLN A 192 13.52 -14.18 13.87
C GLN A 192 14.30 -12.87 14.12
N SER A 193 14.50 -12.04 13.09
CA SER A 193 15.38 -10.87 13.20
C SER A 193 14.74 -9.71 13.99
N ASP A 194 15.48 -9.24 15.01
CA ASP A 194 15.04 -8.25 15.99
C ASP A 194 14.94 -6.83 15.39
N GLN A 195 13.91 -6.08 15.79
CA GLN A 195 13.42 -4.86 15.12
C GLN A 195 14.36 -3.63 15.15
N SER A 196 15.52 -3.72 15.79
CA SER A 196 16.24 -2.55 16.29
C SER A 196 17.13 -1.81 15.28
N ARG A 197 17.46 -2.38 14.10
CA ARG A 197 18.12 -1.68 12.97
C ARG A 197 17.78 -2.33 11.63
N GLN A 198 16.61 -2.01 11.10
CA GLN A 198 16.17 -2.60 9.83
C GLN A 198 16.94 -2.00 8.64
N SER A 199 17.66 -2.86 7.93
CA SER A 199 18.24 -2.50 6.64
C SER A 199 17.14 -2.41 5.58
N SER A 200 17.42 -1.74 4.47
CA SER A 200 16.44 -1.64 3.38
C SER A 200 16.09 -3.00 2.74
N LEU A 201 16.92 -4.03 2.97
CA LEU A 201 16.68 -5.41 2.53
C LEU A 201 15.77 -6.15 3.52
N SER A 202 15.97 -5.99 4.84
CA SER A 202 15.12 -6.65 5.84
C SER A 202 13.68 -6.17 5.76
N VAL A 203 13.45 -4.88 5.49
CA VAL A 203 12.09 -4.35 5.27
C VAL A 203 11.42 -5.00 4.06
N PHE A 204 12.16 -5.16 2.97
CA PHE A 204 11.66 -5.82 1.76
C PHE A 204 11.30 -7.28 2.02
N LEU A 205 12.21 -8.05 2.62
CA LEU A 205 12.01 -9.48 2.88
C LEU A 205 10.87 -9.73 3.88
N LEU A 206 10.76 -8.92 4.93
CA LEU A 206 9.62 -9.00 5.87
C LEU A 206 8.30 -8.70 5.16
N GLY A 207 8.27 -7.66 4.32
CA GLY A 207 7.10 -7.33 3.50
C GLY A 207 6.74 -8.48 2.55
N LEU A 208 7.72 -9.02 1.82
CA LEU A 208 7.54 -10.14 0.90
C LEU A 208 6.97 -11.36 1.62
N ASN A 209 7.60 -11.79 2.72
CA ASN A 209 7.19 -12.96 3.49
C ASN A 209 5.76 -12.81 4.05
N ALA A 210 5.41 -11.62 4.57
CA ALA A 210 4.05 -11.38 5.08
C ALA A 210 2.98 -11.51 3.97
N HIS A 211 3.27 -11.02 2.76
CA HIS A 211 2.33 -11.14 1.64
C HIS A 211 2.31 -12.56 1.06
N LEU A 212 3.44 -13.27 1.02
CA LEU A 212 3.50 -14.66 0.61
C LEU A 212 2.75 -15.58 1.56
N SER A 213 2.98 -15.46 2.87
CA SER A 213 2.28 -16.22 3.90
C SER A 213 0.77 -15.99 3.82
N PHE A 214 0.35 -14.72 3.73
CA PHE A 214 -1.06 -14.39 3.57
C PHE A 214 -1.66 -14.95 2.27
N ALA A 215 -0.99 -14.75 1.13
CA ALA A 215 -1.43 -15.27 -0.16
C ALA A 215 -1.53 -16.80 -0.16
N TYR A 216 -0.57 -17.48 0.46
CA TYR A 216 -0.54 -18.93 0.59
C TYR A 216 -1.73 -19.44 1.39
N ARG A 217 -1.97 -18.88 2.59
CA ARG A 217 -3.11 -19.23 3.43
C ARG A 217 -4.45 -19.03 2.72
N ILE A 218 -4.60 -17.95 1.95
CA ILE A 218 -5.81 -17.72 1.14
C ILE A 218 -6.06 -18.87 0.14
N GLN A 219 -5.02 -19.49 -0.42
CA GLN A 219 -5.17 -20.58 -1.38
C GLN A 219 -5.30 -21.97 -0.76
N THR A 220 -4.69 -22.20 0.41
CA THR A 220 -4.57 -23.55 0.98
C THR A 220 -5.50 -23.81 2.16
N SER A 221 -5.89 -22.77 2.89
CA SER A 221 -6.76 -22.91 4.05
C SER A 221 -8.23 -22.85 3.67
N THR A 222 -9.09 -23.45 4.49
CA THR A 222 -10.53 -23.27 4.36
C THR A 222 -10.91 -21.84 4.78
N ARG A 223 -11.98 -21.32 4.18
CA ARG A 223 -12.53 -20.02 4.57
C ARG A 223 -12.86 -19.93 6.07
N LYS A 224 -13.29 -21.05 6.68
CA LYS A 224 -13.59 -21.12 8.11
C LYS A 224 -12.36 -20.87 8.98
N GLU A 225 -11.22 -21.46 8.62
CA GLU A 225 -9.94 -21.27 9.32
C GLU A 225 -9.46 -19.82 9.18
N LEU A 226 -9.57 -19.26 7.97
CA LEU A 226 -9.15 -17.89 7.67
C LEU A 226 -9.95 -16.83 8.46
N VAL A 227 -11.27 -17.02 8.58
CA VAL A 227 -12.17 -16.11 9.30
C VAL A 227 -11.86 -16.05 10.80
N SER A 228 -11.30 -17.12 11.38
CA SER A 228 -10.94 -17.13 12.80
C SER A 228 -9.88 -16.08 13.16
N SER A 229 -8.93 -15.84 12.25
CA SER A 229 -7.87 -14.83 12.41
C SER A 229 -8.19 -13.50 11.71
N ASN A 230 -9.02 -13.51 10.67
CA ASN A 230 -9.39 -12.34 9.87
C ASN A 230 -10.91 -12.32 9.62
N PRO A 231 -11.71 -11.85 10.59
CA PRO A 231 -13.18 -11.88 10.50
C PRO A 231 -13.76 -11.19 9.26
N GLU A 232 -13.06 -10.19 8.70
CA GLU A 232 -13.46 -9.50 7.47
C GLU A 232 -13.54 -10.42 6.24
N LEU A 233 -12.85 -11.57 6.25
CA LEU A 233 -12.92 -12.57 5.18
C LEU A 233 -14.26 -13.32 5.13
N LEU A 234 -15.16 -13.07 6.10
CA LEU A 234 -16.55 -13.52 6.04
C LEU A 234 -17.34 -12.81 4.93
N ASP A 235 -16.91 -11.60 4.54
CA ASP A 235 -17.47 -10.89 3.40
C ASP A 235 -16.95 -11.52 2.08
N PRO A 236 -17.84 -11.97 1.17
CA PRO A 236 -17.43 -12.64 -0.07
C PRO A 236 -16.65 -11.72 -1.02
N ASP A 237 -16.92 -10.41 -1.02
CA ASP A 237 -16.23 -9.47 -1.91
C ASP A 237 -14.81 -9.20 -1.42
N ILE A 238 -14.63 -9.08 -0.10
CA ILE A 238 -13.31 -8.96 0.53
C ILE A 238 -12.50 -10.24 0.32
N TYR A 239 -13.10 -11.41 0.51
CA TYR A 239 -12.44 -12.68 0.25
C TYR A 239 -12.02 -12.81 -1.22
N GLY A 240 -12.93 -12.49 -2.14
CA GLY A 240 -12.65 -12.53 -3.58
C GLY A 240 -11.54 -11.56 -4.02
N LEU A 241 -11.43 -10.38 -3.40
CA LEU A 241 -10.31 -9.47 -3.61
C LEU A 241 -8.97 -10.14 -3.25
N TYR A 242 -8.90 -10.80 -2.10
CA TYR A 242 -7.68 -11.45 -1.66
C TYR A 242 -7.35 -12.72 -2.44
N GLU A 243 -8.34 -13.46 -2.95
CA GLU A 243 -8.11 -14.56 -3.88
C GLU A 243 -7.44 -14.07 -5.17
N ARG A 244 -7.90 -12.95 -5.73
CA ARG A 244 -7.29 -12.35 -6.93
C ARG A 244 -5.88 -11.86 -6.64
N PHE A 245 -5.69 -11.11 -5.55
CA PHE A 245 -4.37 -10.64 -5.14
C PHE A 245 -3.39 -11.79 -4.86
N SER A 246 -3.84 -12.88 -4.25
CA SER A 246 -3.01 -14.06 -4.00
C SER A 246 -2.49 -14.67 -5.30
N LYS A 247 -3.35 -14.83 -6.32
CA LYS A 247 -2.95 -15.30 -7.65
C LYS A 247 -1.95 -14.35 -8.31
N GLU A 248 -2.16 -13.05 -8.21
CA GLU A 248 -1.22 -12.03 -8.72
C GLU A 248 0.16 -12.13 -8.05
N MET A 249 0.20 -12.37 -6.73
CA MET A 249 1.43 -12.54 -5.99
C MET A 249 2.23 -13.74 -6.51
N PHE A 250 1.63 -14.94 -6.58
CA PHE A 250 2.36 -16.12 -7.05
C PHE A 250 2.77 -16.01 -8.52
N ARG A 251 1.91 -15.47 -9.39
CA ARG A 251 2.28 -15.19 -10.79
C ARG A 251 3.46 -14.22 -10.89
N THR A 252 3.57 -13.25 -9.98
CA THR A 252 4.72 -12.35 -9.92
C THR A 252 6.00 -13.08 -9.51
N VAL A 253 5.92 -14.00 -8.54
CA VAL A 253 7.06 -14.85 -8.16
C VAL A 253 7.51 -15.70 -9.33
N GLU A 254 6.60 -16.43 -9.97
CA GLU A 254 6.90 -17.27 -11.14
C GLU A 254 7.54 -16.47 -12.26
N PHE A 255 7.02 -15.27 -12.51
CA PHE A 255 7.53 -14.36 -13.54
C PHE A 255 9.00 -14.00 -13.30
N PHE A 256 9.39 -13.66 -12.07
CA PHE A 256 10.78 -13.33 -11.78
C PHE A 256 11.68 -14.54 -11.53
N ALA A 257 11.12 -15.67 -11.05
CA ALA A 257 11.86 -16.91 -10.87
C ALA A 257 12.48 -17.42 -12.17
N ALA A 258 11.82 -17.17 -13.31
CA ALA A 258 12.33 -17.50 -14.63
C ALA A 258 13.68 -16.82 -14.94
N GLU A 259 13.95 -15.64 -14.37
CA GLU A 259 15.21 -14.89 -14.52
C GLU A 259 16.13 -15.03 -13.30
N ASN A 260 15.57 -15.32 -12.13
CA ASN A 260 16.31 -15.52 -10.87
C ASN A 260 15.85 -16.79 -10.14
N PRO A 261 16.43 -17.97 -10.45
CA PRO A 261 16.03 -19.23 -9.84
C PRO A 261 16.16 -19.28 -8.30
N THR A 262 17.07 -18.49 -7.72
CA THR A 262 17.26 -18.45 -6.26
C THR A 262 16.02 -17.93 -5.52
N LEU A 263 15.18 -17.13 -6.19
CA LEU A 263 13.89 -16.69 -5.67
C LEU A 263 12.93 -17.86 -5.48
N GLU A 264 12.84 -18.77 -6.45
CA GLU A 264 11.93 -19.92 -6.40
C GLU A 264 12.30 -20.85 -5.24
N ASP A 265 13.59 -21.12 -5.09
CA ASP A 265 14.14 -21.91 -3.98
C ASP A 265 13.78 -21.28 -2.63
N TYR A 266 13.98 -19.96 -2.50
CA TYR A 266 13.66 -19.22 -1.28
C TYR A 266 12.17 -19.25 -0.94
N VAL A 267 11.29 -19.02 -1.93
CA VAL A 267 9.84 -19.03 -1.72
C VAL A 267 9.36 -20.43 -1.34
N THR A 268 9.91 -21.47 -1.98
CA THR A 268 9.59 -22.86 -1.66
C THR A 268 10.07 -23.24 -0.25
N GLU A 269 11.29 -22.85 0.13
CA GLU A 269 11.78 -23.02 1.52
C GLU A 269 10.83 -22.32 2.50
N PHE A 270 10.51 -21.04 2.26
CA PHE A 270 9.65 -20.25 3.15
C PHE A 270 8.27 -20.87 3.35
N LEU A 271 7.59 -21.26 2.26
CA LEU A 271 6.24 -21.83 2.35
C LEU A 271 6.22 -23.24 2.95
N SER A 272 7.29 -24.02 2.79
CA SER A 272 7.40 -25.32 3.47
C SER A 272 7.47 -25.21 5.00
N LEU A 273 7.97 -24.08 5.51
CA LEU A 273 7.96 -23.79 6.94
C LEU A 273 6.55 -23.46 7.43
N GLU A 274 5.81 -22.66 6.67
CA GLU A 274 4.40 -22.34 6.92
C GLU A 274 3.52 -23.60 6.93
N ASP A 275 3.72 -24.53 5.99
CA ASP A 275 3.02 -25.82 6.00
C ASP A 275 3.27 -26.62 7.28
N GLY A 276 4.53 -26.66 7.74
CA GLY A 276 4.89 -27.31 8.98
C GLY A 276 4.24 -26.66 10.21
N GLU A 277 4.15 -25.33 10.22
CA GLU A 277 3.46 -24.58 11.28
C GLU A 277 1.94 -24.78 11.23
N LEU A 278 1.32 -24.71 10.04
CA LEU A 278 -0.11 -24.95 9.84
C LEU A 278 -0.51 -26.37 10.26
N ALA A 279 0.29 -27.39 9.90
CA ALA A 279 0.06 -28.77 10.31
C ALA A 279 0.18 -28.99 11.83
N SER A 280 0.90 -28.11 12.54
CA SER A 280 1.01 -28.16 14.01
C SER A 280 -0.16 -27.51 14.74
N LEU A 281 -0.95 -26.68 14.04
CA LEU A 281 -2.11 -25.95 14.56
C LEU A 281 -3.46 -26.65 14.27
N SER A 282 -3.46 -27.65 13.38
CA SER A 282 -4.60 -28.51 13.03
C SER A 282 -4.71 -29.75 13.92
#